data_AF-A0A2N3QN10-F1
#
_entry.id   AF-A0A2N3QN10-F1
#
_cell.length_a   1.000
_cell.length_b   1.000
_cell.length_c   1.000
_cell.angle_alpha   90.00
_cell.angle_beta   90.00
_cell.angle_gamma   90.00
#
_symmetry.space_group_name_H-M   'P 1'
#
loop_
_entity.id
_entity.type
_entity.pdbx_description
1 polymer ?
#
loop_
_entity_poly.entity_id
_entity_poly.type
_entity_poly.pdbx_seq_one_letter_code
_entity_poly.pdbx_strand_id
1 'polypeptide(L)' 'IIAGAYERRSIIFTTNIEFGKWGTIFADANMAAALIDRTVHHGRIIRFQGGSYRSEHALMTK' A
#
# COMPACT_ATOMS: atom_id res chain seq x y z
N ILE A 1 -1.13 -2.64 -13.68
CA ILE A 1 -1.23 -3.85 -12.83
C ILE A 1 -2.58 -3.94 -12.12
N ILE A 2 -2.91 -2.98 -11.24
CA ILE A 2 -4.17 -2.98 -10.44
C ILE A 2 -5.42 -3.09 -11.34
N ALA A 3 -5.56 -2.22 -12.35
CA ALA A 3 -6.70 -2.26 -13.26
C ALA A 3 -6.85 -3.59 -14.02
N GLY A 4 -5.74 -4.24 -14.40
CA GLY A 4 -5.78 -5.54 -15.08
C GLY A 4 -6.06 -6.73 -14.16
N ALA A 5 -5.91 -6.55 -12.84
CA ALA A 5 -6.18 -7.58 -11.84
C ALA A 5 -7.58 -7.47 -11.23
N TYR A 6 -8.17 -6.27 -11.26
CA TYR A 6 -9.50 -5.99 -10.73
C TYR A 6 -10.52 -7.01 -11.23
N GLU A 7 -11.22 -7.66 -10.29
CA GLU A 7 -12.22 -8.72 -10.53
C GLU A 7 -11.72 -9.96 -11.30
N ARG A 8 -10.41 -10.09 -11.53
CA ARG A 8 -9.82 -11.20 -12.32
C ARG A 8 -8.83 -12.05 -11.54
N ARG A 9 -8.07 -11.45 -10.63
CA ARG A 9 -7.07 -12.16 -9.80
C ARG A 9 -6.76 -11.39 -8.52
N SER A 10 -6.35 -12.12 -7.48
CA SER A 10 -5.88 -11.52 -6.23
C SER A 10 -4.52 -10.85 -6.42
N ILE A 11 -4.32 -9.73 -5.73
CA ILE A 11 -3.04 -9.03 -5.64
C ILE A 11 -2.75 -8.69 -4.18
N ILE A 12 -1.47 -8.78 -3.80
CA ILE A 12 -0.96 -8.30 -2.52
C ILE A 12 0.12 -7.26 -2.85
N PHE A 13 0.04 -6.10 -2.19
CA PHE A 13 1.09 -5.11 -2.23
C PHE A 13 1.22 -4.46 -0.84
N THR A 14 2.41 -3.96 -0.57
CA THR A 14 2.74 -3.26 0.68
C THR A 14 3.12 -1.83 0.37
N THR A 15 2.69 -0.88 1.18
CA THR A 15 3.10 0.52 1.08
C THR A 15 3.37 1.06 2.47
N ASN A 16 4.40 1.89 2.60
CA ASN A 16 4.63 2.73 3.77
C ASN A 16 4.00 4.13 3.60
N ILE A 17 3.26 4.36 2.52
CA ILE A 17 2.62 5.64 2.20
C ILE A 17 1.11 5.50 2.34
N GLU A 18 0.54 6.37 3.18
CA GLU A 18 -0.90 6.48 3.40
C GLU A 18 -1.65 6.84 2.12
N PHE A 19 -2.85 6.29 1.93
CA PHE A 19 -3.68 6.50 0.74
C PHE A 19 -3.96 7.98 0.43
N GLY A 20 -4.09 8.84 1.45
CA GLY A 20 -4.28 10.29 1.25
C GLY A 20 -3.11 10.97 0.52
N LYS A 21 -1.91 10.37 0.55
CA LYS A 21 -0.70 10.88 -0.13
C LYS A 21 -0.50 10.25 -1.51
N TRP A 22 -1.36 9.33 -1.94
CA TRP A 22 -1.17 8.64 -3.21
C TRP A 22 -1.32 9.54 -4.44
N GLY A 23 -2.02 10.66 -4.32
CA GLY A 23 -2.10 11.66 -5.39
C GLY A 23 -0.75 12.22 -5.80
N THR A 24 0.26 12.23 -4.91
CA THR A 24 1.62 12.70 -5.25
C THR A 24 2.45 11.62 -5.96
N ILE A 25 2.05 10.35 -5.88
CA ILE A 25 2.76 9.21 -6.46
C ILE A 25 2.18 8.87 -7.82
N PHE A 26 0.85 8.83 -7.91
CA PHE A 26 0.12 8.40 -9.10
C PHE A 26 -0.33 9.59 -9.95
N ALA A 27 0.56 10.55 -10.17
CA ALA A 27 0.39 11.76 -10.98
C ALA A 27 -0.68 12.76 -10.52
N ASP A 28 -1.91 12.32 -10.24
CA ASP A 28 -3.00 13.18 -9.79
C ASP A 28 -3.97 12.47 -8.81
N ALA A 29 -4.82 13.27 -8.17
CA ALA A 29 -5.79 12.80 -7.18
C ALA A 29 -6.88 11.90 -7.76
N ASN A 30 -7.27 12.09 -9.02
CA ASN A 30 -8.31 11.29 -9.66
C ASN A 30 -7.80 9.88 -9.97
N MET A 31 -6.57 9.75 -10.49
CA MET A 31 -5.94 8.45 -10.70
C MET A 31 -5.71 7.72 -9.39
N ALA A 32 -5.25 8.43 -8.34
CA ALA A 32 -5.09 7.85 -7.01
C ALA A 32 -6.42 7.33 -6.46
N ALA A 33 -7.50 8.12 -6.55
CA ALA A 33 -8.83 7.70 -6.11
C ALA A 33 -9.31 6.46 -6.87
N ALA A 34 -9.13 6.41 -8.19
CA ALA A 34 -9.54 5.28 -9.02
C ALA A 34 -8.72 4.00 -8.74
N LEU A 35 -7.48 4.12 -8.27
CA LEU A 35 -6.66 2.98 -7.84
C LEU A 35 -7.08 2.48 -6.44
N ILE A 36 -7.37 3.41 -5.53
CA ILE A 36 -7.86 3.11 -4.18
C ILE A 36 -9.19 2.38 -4.28
N ASP A 37 -10.14 2.93 -5.03
CA ASP A 37 -11.49 2.38 -5.24
C ASP A 37 -11.43 0.89 -5.66
N ARG A 38 -10.69 0.59 -6.72
CA ARG A 38 -10.50 -0.79 -7.20
C ARG A 38 -9.82 -1.71 -6.19
N THR A 39 -8.92 -1.17 -5.36
CA THR A 39 -8.22 -1.95 -4.35
C THR A 39 -9.16 -2.30 -3.19
N VAL A 40 -9.91 -1.32 -2.69
CA VAL A 40 -10.71 -1.47 -1.47
C VAL A 40 -12.06 -2.13 -1.73
N HIS A 41 -12.55 -2.15 -2.97
CA HIS A 41 -13.84 -2.74 -3.31
C HIS A 41 -13.96 -4.22 -2.88
N HIS A 42 -12.91 -5.02 -3.08
CA HIS A 42 -12.84 -6.41 -2.62
C HIS A 42 -11.64 -6.71 -1.71
N GLY A 43 -10.81 -5.71 -1.44
CA GLY A 43 -9.58 -5.85 -0.68
C GLY A 43 -9.77 -5.80 0.84
N ARG A 44 -8.71 -6.19 1.55
CA ARG A 44 -8.60 -6.01 3.00
C ARG A 44 -7.34 -5.22 3.30
N ILE A 45 -7.44 -4.25 4.20
CA ILE A 45 -6.30 -3.44 4.62
C ILE A 45 -5.71 -4.06 5.88
N ILE A 46 -4.45 -4.48 5.79
CA ILE A 46 -3.66 -4.92 6.94
C ILE A 46 -2.74 -3.76 7.33
N ARG A 47 -2.93 -3.21 8.53
CA ARG A 47 -2.09 -2.15 9.06
C ARG A 47 -0.96 -2.75 9.88
N PHE A 48 0.26 -2.43 9.52
CA PHE A 48 1.45 -2.76 10.29
C PHE A 48 1.80 -1.56 11.18
N GLN A 49 1.97 -1.82 12.47
CA GLN A 49 2.39 -0.84 13.48
C GLN A 49 3.62 -1.37 14.21
N GLY A 50 4.43 -0.45 14.74
CA GLY A 50 5.65 -0.81 15.48
C GLY A 50 6.92 -0.22 14.86
N GLY A 51 8.03 -0.47 15.53
CA GLY A 51 9.36 -0.03 15.09
C GLY A 51 9.88 -0.83 13.90
N SER A 52 10.92 -0.29 13.26
CA SER A 52 11.66 -1.02 12.23
C SER A 52 12.38 -2.21 12.86
N TYR A 53 12.01 -3.43 12.44
CA TYR A 53 12.70 -4.66 12.81
C TYR A 53 14.22 -4.57 12.58
N ARG A 54 14.61 -3.94 11.46
CA ARG A 54 16.02 -3.73 11.10
C ARG A 54 16.76 -2.88 12.14
N SER A 55 16.12 -1.86 12.68
CA SER A 55 16.73 -0.94 13.65
C SER A 55 16.92 -1.63 15.00
N GLU A 56 15.92 -2.39 15.45
CA GLU A 56 15.97 -3.16 16.69
C GLU A 56 17.12 -4.19 16.68
N HIS A 57 17.24 -4.95 15.59
CA HIS A 57 18.24 -6.02 15.49
C HIS A 57 19.64 -5.52 15.11
N ALA A 58 19.74 -4.37 14.43
CA ALA A 58 21.04 -3.73 14.17
C ALA A 58 21.70 -3.24 15.47
N LEU A 59 20.91 -2.81 16.46
CA LEU A 59 21.40 -2.39 17.77
C LEU A 59 21.74 -3.58 18.68
N MET A 60 21.09 -4.74 18.51
CA MET A 60 21.42 -5.98 19.25
C MET A 60 22.73 -6.65 18.80
N THR A 61 23.25 -6.31 17.61
CA THR A 61 24.52 -6.88 17.10
C THR A 61 25.75 -6.06 17.55
N LYS A 62 25.57 -5.08 18.44
CA LYS A 62 26.62 -4.23 18.99
C LYS A 62 26.76 -4.45 20.49
#